data_AF-A0A6H5JLX8-F1
#
_entry.id   AF-A0A6H5JLX8-F1
#
_cell.length_a   1.000
_cell.length_b   1.000
_cell.length_c   1.000
_cell.angle_alpha   90.00
_cell.angle_beta   90.00
_cell.angle_gamma   90.00
#
_symmetry.space_group_name_H-M   'P 1'
#
loop_
_entity.id
_entity.type
_entity.pdbx_description
1 polymer ?
#
loop_
_entity_poly.entity_id
_entity_poly.type
_entity_poly.pdbx_seq_one_letter_code
_entity_poly.pdbx_strand_id
1 'polypeptide(L)'
;MPCSILQDSAYNLDPETPNMVDDFTAAMLEREGKELSDLETEIVEAPFVQVPLNVMEDRLLGSVDVEESVKQGKTVFLPGLLANAHRGILYVDDINLLDTELCQILLGIVADGWVNVEREGISMRYPCKPLMIATFNPEEAELRDHLLDRIAVALSVDAAPLDMDQRIEAVNGVLEWADIDEADLQSILDEEDNVKTRIIFAREELKVPLP
;
A
#
# COMPACT_ATOMS: atom_id res chain seq x y z
N MET A 1 -8.36 8.29 1.58
CA MET A 1 -9.69 7.97 0.98
C MET A 1 -10.17 6.68 1.62
N PRO A 2 -11.35 6.68 2.24
CA PRO A 2 -11.93 5.46 2.77
C PRO A 2 -12.19 4.46 1.62
N CYS A 3 -11.90 3.18 1.85
CA CYS A 3 -12.21 2.09 0.92
C CYS A 3 -13.19 1.11 1.56
N SER A 4 -14.13 0.61 0.77
CA SER A 4 -15.00 -0.48 1.20
C SER A 4 -14.25 -1.79 1.07
N ILE A 5 -14.18 -2.57 2.14
CA ILE A 5 -13.54 -3.88 2.22
C ILE A 5 -14.54 -4.94 2.68
N LEU A 6 -14.26 -6.21 2.38
CA LEU A 6 -14.93 -7.33 3.03
C LEU A 6 -14.59 -7.36 4.54
N GLN A 7 -15.61 -7.48 5.38
CA GLN A 7 -15.45 -7.57 6.83
C GLN A 7 -14.66 -8.84 7.19
N ASP A 8 -13.81 -8.73 8.22
CA ASP A 8 -12.91 -9.80 8.69
C ASP A 8 -11.90 -10.31 7.64
N SER A 9 -11.73 -9.57 6.53
CA SER A 9 -10.74 -9.90 5.51
C SER A 9 -9.33 -9.56 5.98
N ALA A 10 -8.43 -10.54 5.96
CA ALA A 10 -7.02 -10.33 6.28
C ALA A 10 -6.24 -9.52 5.22
N TYR A 11 -6.86 -9.22 4.07
CA TYR A 11 -6.20 -8.67 2.87
C TYR A 11 -6.90 -7.44 2.27
N ASN A 12 -7.81 -6.79 3.02
CA ASN A 12 -8.58 -5.62 2.55
C ASN A 12 -9.29 -5.85 1.20
N LEU A 13 -9.84 -7.05 1.00
CA LEU A 13 -10.41 -7.48 -0.28
C LEU A 13 -11.53 -6.56 -0.75
N ASP A 14 -11.58 -6.33 -2.06
CA ASP A 14 -12.57 -5.47 -2.68
C ASP A 14 -13.88 -6.24 -2.95
N PRO A 15 -15.02 -5.85 -2.35
CA PRO A 15 -16.29 -6.52 -2.59
C PRO A 15 -16.76 -6.41 -4.05
N GLU A 16 -16.27 -5.42 -4.81
CA GLU A 16 -16.67 -5.19 -6.20
C GLU A 16 -15.77 -5.93 -7.21
N THR A 17 -14.73 -6.65 -6.75
CA THR A 17 -13.72 -7.27 -7.63
C THR A 17 -13.60 -8.78 -7.38
N PRO A 18 -14.55 -9.61 -7.89
CA PRO A 18 -14.56 -11.06 -7.63
C PRO A 18 -13.36 -11.84 -8.19
N ASN A 19 -12.60 -11.25 -9.10
CA ASN A 19 -11.39 -11.84 -9.67
C ASN A 19 -10.11 -11.49 -8.88
N MET A 20 -10.22 -10.73 -7.78
CA MET A 20 -9.11 -10.35 -6.89
C MET A 20 -9.43 -10.80 -5.47
N VAL A 21 -9.53 -12.11 -5.29
CA VAL A 21 -9.86 -12.76 -4.03
C VAL A 21 -8.70 -13.68 -3.67
N ASP A 22 -8.35 -13.77 -2.39
CA ASP A 22 -7.33 -14.71 -1.94
C ASP A 22 -7.86 -16.15 -1.90
N ASP A 23 -6.94 -17.11 -1.90
CA ASP A 23 -7.31 -18.53 -1.96
C ASP A 23 -8.13 -19.01 -0.74
N PHE A 24 -7.97 -18.41 0.46
CA PHE A 24 -8.77 -18.80 1.62
C PHE A 24 -10.22 -18.35 1.49
N THR A 25 -10.42 -17.11 1.07
CA THR A 25 -11.77 -16.57 0.83
C THR A 25 -12.44 -17.28 -0.34
N ALA A 26 -11.72 -17.55 -1.43
CA ALA A 26 -12.24 -18.31 -2.57
C ALA A 26 -12.70 -19.72 -2.17
N ALA A 27 -11.90 -20.45 -1.40
CA ALA A 27 -12.25 -21.78 -0.91
C ALA A 27 -13.44 -21.76 0.08
N MET A 28 -13.54 -20.71 0.91
CA MET A 28 -14.67 -20.51 1.83
C MET A 28 -15.98 -20.30 1.08
N LEU A 29 -15.97 -19.43 0.06
CA LEU A 29 -17.14 -19.14 -0.80
C LEU A 29 -17.61 -20.39 -1.54
N GLU A 30 -16.70 -21.16 -2.13
CA GLU A 30 -17.02 -22.41 -2.83
C GLU A 30 -17.66 -23.44 -1.88
N ARG A 31 -17.09 -23.61 -0.67
CA ARG A 31 -17.60 -24.54 0.33
C ARG A 31 -18.98 -24.16 0.85
N GLU A 32 -19.24 -22.87 1.02
CA GLU A 32 -20.50 -22.35 1.58
C GLU A 32 -21.56 -22.05 0.51
N GLY A 33 -21.19 -22.10 -0.78
CA GLY A 33 -22.07 -21.76 -1.89
C GLY A 33 -22.52 -20.30 -1.88
N LYS A 34 -21.65 -19.40 -1.38
CA LYS A 34 -21.90 -17.96 -1.28
C LYS A 34 -21.18 -17.21 -2.40
N GLU A 35 -21.70 -16.03 -2.73
CA GLU A 35 -21.02 -15.05 -3.58
C GLU A 35 -20.36 -13.95 -2.72
N LEU A 36 -19.42 -13.20 -3.29
CA LEU A 36 -18.80 -12.06 -2.59
C LEU A 36 -19.82 -11.04 -2.11
N SER A 37 -20.89 -10.85 -2.89
CA SER A 37 -22.01 -9.95 -2.59
C SER A 37 -22.82 -10.36 -1.37
N ASP A 38 -22.70 -11.60 -0.92
CA ASP A 38 -23.38 -12.11 0.29
C ASP A 38 -22.61 -11.80 1.58
N LEU A 39 -21.36 -11.32 1.45
CA LEU A 39 -20.50 -11.01 2.58
C LEU A 39 -20.73 -9.58 3.07
N GLU A 40 -20.61 -9.39 4.39
CA GLU A 40 -20.68 -8.06 4.99
C GLU A 40 -19.45 -7.23 4.61
N THR A 41 -19.66 -5.92 4.46
CA THR A 41 -18.60 -4.97 4.09
C THR A 41 -18.49 -3.88 5.13
N GLU A 42 -17.28 -3.38 5.34
CA GLU A 42 -17.02 -2.21 6.17
C GLU A 42 -16.23 -1.15 5.40
N ILE A 43 -16.23 0.07 5.92
CA ILE A 43 -15.47 1.19 5.37
C ILE A 43 -14.27 1.42 6.27
N VAL A 44 -13.07 1.28 5.72
CA VAL A 44 -11.81 1.51 6.43
C VAL A 44 -11.00 2.60 5.77
N GLU A 45 -10.07 3.20 6.52
CA GLU A 45 -9.06 4.07 5.91
C GLU A 45 -8.09 3.27 5.05
N ALA A 46 -7.65 3.85 3.94
CA ALA A 46 -6.63 3.24 3.10
C ALA A 46 -5.35 3.04 3.94
N PRO A 47 -4.82 1.81 4.01
CA PRO A 47 -3.68 1.52 4.87
C PRO A 47 -2.43 2.25 4.37
N PHE A 48 -1.60 2.72 5.31
CA PHE A 48 -0.27 3.23 5.03
C PHE A 48 0.76 2.30 5.66
N VAL A 49 1.53 1.60 4.83
CA VAL A 49 2.50 0.61 5.27
C VAL A 49 3.90 1.04 4.87
N GLN A 50 4.76 1.27 5.85
CA GLN A 50 6.18 1.53 5.63
C GLN A 50 6.97 0.22 5.63
N VAL A 51 7.85 0.04 4.64
CA VAL A 51 8.77 -1.09 4.54
C VAL A 51 10.10 -0.73 5.23
N PRO A 52 10.50 -1.44 6.30
CA PRO A 52 11.81 -1.25 6.91
C PRO A 52 12.94 -1.73 5.98
N LEU A 53 14.07 -1.03 5.97
CA LEU A 53 15.24 -1.39 5.15
C LEU A 53 15.79 -2.80 5.41
N ASN A 54 15.71 -3.28 6.66
CA ASN A 54 16.20 -4.59 7.08
C ASN A 54 15.07 -5.63 7.22
N VAL A 55 13.96 -5.42 6.51
CA VAL A 55 12.84 -6.38 6.52
C VAL A 55 13.30 -7.71 5.94
N MET A 56 12.85 -8.80 6.54
CA MET A 56 13.05 -10.15 5.99
C MET A 56 11.91 -10.50 5.04
N GLU A 57 12.17 -11.36 4.06
CA GLU A 57 11.19 -11.83 3.08
C GLU A 57 9.89 -12.31 3.77
N ASP A 58 10.01 -13.14 4.81
CA ASP A 58 8.87 -13.67 5.57
C ASP A 58 8.01 -12.58 6.23
N ARG A 59 8.61 -11.46 6.64
CA ARG A 59 7.85 -10.33 7.19
C ARG A 59 7.17 -9.52 6.07
N LEU A 60 7.75 -9.52 4.88
CA LEU A 60 7.22 -8.82 3.72
C LEU A 60 6.04 -9.57 3.10
N LEU A 61 6.25 -10.86 2.79
CA LEU A 61 5.28 -11.73 2.12
C LEU A 61 4.28 -12.38 3.09
N GLY A 62 4.70 -12.62 4.32
CA GLY A 62 3.99 -13.42 5.31
C GLY A 62 4.67 -14.77 5.56
N SER A 63 4.30 -15.42 6.65
CA SER A 63 4.93 -16.65 7.14
C SER A 63 3.92 -17.60 7.79
N VAL A 64 4.35 -18.77 8.26
CA VAL A 64 3.50 -19.69 9.02
C VAL A 64 3.60 -19.41 10.52
N ASP A 65 2.46 -19.33 11.20
CA ASP A 65 2.41 -19.39 12.66
C ASP A 65 2.57 -20.84 13.12
N VAL A 66 3.81 -21.24 13.44
CA VAL A 66 4.11 -22.60 13.90
C VAL A 66 3.39 -22.92 15.21
N GLU A 67 3.27 -21.95 16.12
CA GLU A 67 2.69 -22.18 17.44
C GLU A 67 1.18 -22.44 17.33
N GLU A 68 0.46 -21.57 16.62
CA GLU A 68 -0.97 -21.77 16.37
C GLU A 68 -1.23 -22.97 15.46
N SER A 69 -0.34 -23.25 14.51
CA SER A 69 -0.49 -24.42 13.65
C SER A 69 -0.46 -25.74 14.44
N VAL A 70 0.43 -25.84 15.42
CA VAL A 70 0.52 -27.01 16.31
C VAL A 70 -0.70 -27.10 17.22
N LYS A 71 -1.18 -25.99 17.78
CA LYS A 71 -2.37 -25.97 18.64
C LYS A 71 -3.64 -26.35 17.89
N GLN A 72 -3.81 -25.86 16.67
CA GLN A 72 -5.03 -26.06 15.88
C GLN A 72 -4.97 -27.31 14.99
N GLY A 73 -3.80 -27.93 14.84
CA GLY A 73 -3.58 -29.10 13.99
C GLY A 73 -3.75 -28.81 12.48
N LYS A 74 -3.71 -27.53 12.09
CA LYS A 74 -3.81 -27.05 10.71
C LYS A 74 -2.81 -25.92 10.50
N THR A 75 -2.24 -25.80 9.31
CA THR A 75 -1.30 -24.71 9.00
C THR A 75 -2.02 -23.35 9.05
N VAL A 76 -1.48 -22.40 9.80
CA VAL A 76 -2.01 -21.04 9.98
C VAL A 76 -1.03 -20.05 9.34
N PHE A 77 -1.53 -19.24 8.41
CA PHE A 77 -0.75 -18.21 7.74
C PHE A 77 -0.81 -16.88 8.51
N LEU A 78 0.33 -16.21 8.61
CA LEU A 78 0.49 -14.86 9.15
C LEU A 78 0.70 -13.89 7.98
N PRO A 79 -0.25 -12.95 7.76
CA PRO A 79 -0.13 -11.94 6.72
C PRO A 79 1.13 -11.07 6.89
N GLY A 80 1.84 -10.83 5.79
CA GLY A 80 2.99 -9.94 5.74
C GLY A 80 2.62 -8.47 5.57
N LEU A 81 3.64 -7.61 5.43
CA LEU A 81 3.43 -6.18 5.14
C LEU A 81 2.64 -5.95 3.85
N LEU A 82 2.84 -6.78 2.82
CA LEU A 82 2.17 -6.61 1.53
C LEU A 82 0.68 -6.92 1.59
N ALA A 83 0.26 -7.89 2.41
CA ALA A 83 -1.15 -8.14 2.69
C ALA A 83 -1.82 -6.89 3.28
N ASN A 84 -1.17 -6.28 4.27
CA ASN A 84 -1.67 -5.06 4.92
C ASN A 84 -1.66 -3.83 4.01
N ALA A 85 -0.79 -3.79 3.00
CA ALA A 85 -0.68 -2.67 2.08
C ALA A 85 -1.71 -2.73 0.93
N HIS A 86 -2.41 -3.85 0.72
CA HIS A 86 -3.36 -3.98 -0.37
C HIS A 86 -4.41 -2.87 -0.34
N ARG A 87 -4.63 -2.22 -1.50
CA ARG A 87 -5.53 -1.05 -1.69
C ARG A 87 -5.17 0.19 -0.84
N GLY A 88 -3.94 0.26 -0.36
CA GLY A 88 -3.39 1.42 0.34
C GLY A 88 -2.12 1.97 -0.30
N ILE A 89 -1.23 2.47 0.55
CA ILE A 89 0.07 3.04 0.21
C ILE A 89 1.16 2.14 0.79
N LEU A 90 2.12 1.76 -0.06
CA LEU A 90 3.34 1.08 0.35
C LEU A 90 4.51 2.06 0.24
N TYR A 91 5.01 2.53 1.37
CA TYR A 91 6.12 3.48 1.43
C TYR A 91 7.46 2.75 1.65
N VAL A 92 8.43 2.99 0.79
CA VAL A 92 9.79 2.47 0.90
C VAL A 92 10.75 3.66 0.98
N ASP A 93 11.40 3.80 2.13
CA ASP A 93 12.42 4.83 2.29
C ASP A 93 13.75 4.33 1.71
N ASP A 94 14.47 5.18 0.99
CA ASP A 94 15.78 4.93 0.39
C ASP A 94 15.87 3.53 -0.25
N ILE A 95 15.07 3.31 -1.30
CA ILE A 95 14.94 2.00 -1.97
C ILE A 95 16.29 1.46 -2.48
N ASN A 96 17.27 2.33 -2.72
CA ASN A 96 18.63 1.97 -3.08
C ASN A 96 19.39 1.21 -1.97
N LEU A 97 18.95 1.31 -0.71
CA LEU A 97 19.52 0.60 0.43
C LEU A 97 18.86 -0.75 0.71
N LEU A 98 17.68 -1.00 0.12
CA LEU A 98 16.97 -2.26 0.29
C LEU A 98 17.70 -3.38 -0.45
N ASP A 99 17.63 -4.60 0.11
CA ASP A 99 18.24 -5.76 -0.53
C ASP A 99 17.70 -5.98 -1.96
N THR A 100 18.60 -6.43 -2.84
CA THR A 100 18.31 -6.64 -4.27
C THR A 100 17.09 -7.53 -4.49
N GLU A 101 17.03 -8.64 -3.77
CA GLU A 101 16.01 -9.66 -3.94
C GLU A 101 14.66 -9.11 -3.48
N LEU A 102 14.63 -8.40 -2.35
CA LEU A 102 13.43 -7.74 -1.85
C LEU A 102 12.92 -6.65 -2.79
N CYS A 103 13.81 -5.81 -3.35
CA CYS A 103 13.45 -4.84 -4.38
C CYS A 103 12.80 -5.50 -5.60
N GLN A 104 13.34 -6.61 -6.07
CA GLN A 104 12.79 -7.34 -7.22
C GLN A 104 11.42 -7.94 -6.91
N ILE A 105 11.25 -8.53 -5.73
CA ILE A 105 9.98 -9.05 -5.23
C ILE A 105 8.93 -7.95 -5.16
N LEU A 106 9.25 -6.81 -4.54
CA LEU A 106 8.36 -5.66 -4.40
C LEU A 106 7.88 -5.14 -5.76
N LEU A 107 8.81 -4.83 -6.65
CA LEU A 107 8.47 -4.33 -7.99
C LEU A 107 7.72 -5.38 -8.82
N GLY A 108 8.04 -6.67 -8.63
CA GLY A 108 7.27 -7.80 -9.17
C GLY A 108 5.81 -7.73 -8.77
N ILE A 109 5.55 -7.71 -7.46
CA ILE A 109 4.21 -7.75 -6.89
C ILE A 109 3.40 -6.50 -7.26
N VAL A 110 4.00 -5.31 -7.24
CA VAL A 110 3.32 -4.06 -7.62
C VAL A 110 2.91 -4.09 -9.11
N ALA A 111 3.70 -4.73 -9.97
CA ALA A 111 3.36 -4.89 -11.38
C ALA A 111 2.30 -5.98 -11.62
N ASP A 112 2.46 -7.14 -10.98
CA ASP A 112 1.60 -8.31 -11.19
C ASP A 112 0.25 -8.17 -10.47
N GLY A 113 0.23 -7.45 -9.35
CA GLY A 113 -0.94 -7.23 -8.51
C GLY A 113 -1.26 -8.39 -7.55
N TRP A 114 -0.34 -9.33 -7.39
CA TRP A 114 -0.55 -10.55 -6.62
C TRP A 114 0.71 -11.00 -5.89
N VAL A 115 0.53 -11.59 -4.72
CA VAL A 115 1.57 -12.29 -3.97
C VAL A 115 1.30 -13.78 -4.03
N ASN A 116 2.31 -14.54 -4.44
CA ASN A 116 2.29 -16.01 -4.37
C ASN A 116 3.20 -16.45 -3.23
N VAL A 117 2.68 -17.30 -2.34
CA VAL A 117 3.42 -17.87 -1.21
C VAL A 117 3.49 -19.38 -1.40
N GLU A 118 4.69 -19.89 -1.67
CA GLU A 118 4.98 -21.31 -1.87
C GLU A 118 6.06 -21.80 -0.90
N ARG A 119 5.75 -21.81 0.40
CA ARG A 119 6.70 -22.18 1.45
C ARG A 119 6.04 -22.92 2.59
N GLU A 120 6.83 -23.72 3.31
CA GLU A 120 6.41 -24.35 4.58
C GLU A 120 5.13 -25.19 4.49
N GLY A 121 4.88 -25.78 3.31
CA GLY A 121 3.68 -26.59 3.05
C GLY A 121 2.42 -25.77 2.75
N ILE A 122 2.52 -24.43 2.67
CA ILE A 122 1.51 -23.56 2.11
C ILE A 122 1.81 -23.31 0.63
N SER A 123 0.77 -23.45 -0.18
CA SER A 123 0.70 -22.89 -1.53
C SER A 123 -0.57 -22.05 -1.58
N MET A 124 -0.41 -20.74 -1.63
CA MET A 124 -1.53 -19.81 -1.67
C MET A 124 -1.17 -18.54 -2.45
N ARG A 125 -2.20 -17.81 -2.82
CA ARG A 125 -2.10 -16.51 -3.45
C ARG A 125 -3.08 -15.52 -2.84
N TYR A 126 -2.67 -14.25 -2.74
CA TYR A 126 -3.53 -13.14 -2.33
C TYR A 126 -3.24 -11.88 -3.17
N PRO A 127 -4.24 -11.01 -3.40
CA PRO A 127 -4.05 -9.81 -4.22
C PRO A 127 -3.26 -8.74 -3.45
N CYS A 128 -2.40 -7.99 -4.13
CA CYS A 128 -1.64 -6.87 -3.55
C CYS A 128 -1.46 -5.77 -4.59
N LYS A 129 -2.23 -4.68 -4.45
CA LYS A 129 -2.23 -3.53 -5.37
C LYS A 129 -2.11 -2.20 -4.60
N PRO A 130 -1.01 -1.97 -3.87
CA PRO A 130 -0.75 -0.68 -3.24
C PRO A 130 -0.34 0.36 -4.29
N LEU A 131 -0.54 1.64 -3.97
CA LEU A 131 0.27 2.70 -4.54
C LEU A 131 1.65 2.66 -3.87
N MET A 132 2.68 2.26 -4.62
CA MET A 132 4.04 2.27 -4.10
C MET A 132 4.64 3.68 -4.23
N ILE A 133 5.15 4.20 -3.11
CA ILE A 133 5.93 5.44 -3.05
C ILE A 133 7.31 5.06 -2.54
N ALA A 134 8.34 5.37 -3.31
CA ALA A 134 9.72 5.10 -2.94
C ALA A 134 10.55 6.38 -3.01
N THR A 135 11.37 6.61 -1.99
CA THR A 135 12.42 7.64 -2.03
C THR A 135 13.74 6.98 -2.45
N PHE A 136 14.65 7.76 -3.01
CA PHE A 136 16.02 7.32 -3.26
C PHE A 136 16.97 8.49 -3.05
N ASN A 137 18.11 8.21 -2.43
CA ASN A 137 19.17 9.19 -2.25
C ASN A 137 20.41 8.79 -3.09
N PRO A 138 20.73 9.50 -4.18
CA PRO A 138 21.86 9.15 -5.04
C PRO A 138 23.23 9.32 -4.36
N GLU A 139 23.32 10.08 -3.27
CA GLU A 139 24.56 10.27 -2.51
C GLU A 139 24.91 9.03 -1.66
N GLU A 140 23.92 8.23 -1.26
CA GLU A 140 24.14 7.07 -0.41
C GLU A 140 24.44 5.79 -1.20
N ALA A 141 23.71 5.57 -2.29
CA ALA A 141 24.00 4.49 -3.23
C ALA A 141 23.41 4.77 -4.61
N GLU A 142 24.11 4.33 -5.66
CA GLU A 142 23.58 4.40 -7.02
C GLU A 142 22.31 3.57 -7.16
N LEU A 143 21.27 4.19 -7.72
CA LEU A 143 20.06 3.47 -8.11
C LEU A 143 20.35 2.66 -9.38
N ARG A 144 19.93 1.40 -9.39
CA ARG A 144 20.20 0.50 -10.52
C ARG A 144 19.24 0.80 -11.66
N ASP A 145 19.76 0.89 -12.89
CA ASP A 145 18.99 1.24 -14.09
C ASP A 145 17.70 0.42 -14.27
N HIS A 146 17.75 -0.90 -14.01
CA HIS A 146 16.60 -1.79 -14.16
C HIS A 146 15.46 -1.53 -13.17
N LEU A 147 15.70 -0.79 -12.07
CA LEU A 147 14.66 -0.39 -11.14
C LEU A 147 13.87 0.80 -11.72
N LEU A 148 14.57 1.76 -12.31
CA LEU A 148 13.95 2.94 -12.95
C LEU A 148 13.04 2.54 -14.11
N ASP A 149 13.41 1.53 -14.90
CA ASP A 149 12.59 1.02 -16.00
C ASP A 149 11.20 0.51 -15.55
N ARG A 150 11.03 0.19 -14.26
CA ARG A 150 9.78 -0.31 -13.68
C ARG A 150 9.00 0.75 -12.92
N ILE A 151 9.49 1.98 -12.86
CA ILE A 151 8.84 3.10 -12.17
C ILE A 151 8.07 3.94 -13.19
N ALA A 152 6.76 4.08 -12.98
CA ALA A 152 5.90 4.84 -13.88
C ALA A 152 6.18 6.36 -13.84
N VAL A 153 6.52 6.88 -12.66
CA VAL A 153 6.75 8.32 -12.43
C VAL A 153 7.97 8.48 -11.53
N ALA A 154 9.01 9.10 -12.06
CA ALA A 154 10.19 9.52 -11.30
C ALA A 154 10.18 11.05 -11.21
N LEU A 155 10.17 11.57 -9.98
CA LEU A 155 10.24 13.00 -9.70
C LEU A 155 11.54 13.27 -8.95
N SER A 156 12.36 14.18 -9.47
CA SER A 156 13.46 14.73 -8.68
C SER A 156 12.86 15.76 -7.72
N VAL A 157 13.18 15.59 -6.44
CA VAL A 157 12.87 16.55 -5.37
C VAL A 157 14.14 17.34 -5.01
N ASP A 158 15.08 17.47 -5.95
CA ASP A 158 16.26 18.31 -5.80
C ASP A 158 15.80 19.77 -5.71
N ALA A 159 15.46 20.20 -4.50
CA ALA A 159 15.20 21.58 -4.22
C ALA A 159 16.53 22.33 -4.37
N ALA A 160 16.53 23.39 -5.19
CA ALA A 160 17.61 24.37 -5.12
C ALA A 160 17.79 24.77 -3.64
N PRO A 161 19.03 24.92 -3.14
CA PRO A 161 19.25 25.32 -1.75
C PRO A 161 18.37 26.51 -1.42
N LEU A 162 17.47 26.35 -0.45
CA LEU A 162 16.57 27.42 -0.03
C LEU A 162 17.40 28.65 0.32
N ASP A 163 17.01 29.81 -0.21
CA ASP A 163 17.60 31.08 0.20
C ASP A 163 17.20 31.41 1.65
N MET A 164 17.78 32.48 2.21
CA MET A 164 17.52 32.82 3.62
C MET A 164 16.04 33.11 3.87
N ASP A 165 15.35 33.76 2.94
CA ASP A 165 13.96 34.17 3.10
C ASP A 165 13.03 32.95 3.02
N GLN A 166 13.27 32.04 2.08
CA GLN A 166 12.55 30.77 1.96
C GLN A 166 12.78 29.85 3.16
N ARG A 167 13.98 29.85 3.75
CA ARG A 167 14.24 29.11 5.01
C ARG A 167 13.44 29.69 6.17
N ILE A 168 13.37 31.01 6.27
CA ILE A 168 12.57 31.69 7.29
C ILE A 168 11.09 31.34 7.08
N GLU A 169 10.59 31.38 5.84
CA GLU A 169 9.22 31.01 5.50
C GLU A 169 8.90 29.56 5.88
N ALA A 170 9.77 28.61 5.53
CA ALA A 170 9.58 27.20 5.89
C ALA A 170 9.54 26.99 7.41
N VAL A 171 10.41 27.67 8.17
CA VAL A 171 10.41 27.60 9.64
C VAL A 171 9.15 28.24 10.22
N ASN A 172 8.75 29.41 9.70
CA ASN A 172 7.52 30.09 10.14
C ASN A 172 6.29 29.22 9.87
N GLY A 173 6.20 28.57 8.71
CA GLY A 173 5.08 27.66 8.41
C GLY A 173 4.96 26.50 9.42
N VAL A 174 6.09 25.94 9.89
CA VAL A 174 6.07 24.91 10.96
C VAL A 174 5.59 25.49 12.29
N LEU A 175 5.99 26.72 12.62
CA LEU A 175 5.55 27.39 13.86
C LEU A 175 4.07 27.78 13.80
N GLU A 176 3.61 28.30 12.66
CA GLU A 176 2.21 28.64 12.40
C GLU A 176 1.32 27.39 12.48
N TRP A 177 1.77 26.26 11.94
CA TRP A 177 1.06 24.99 12.09
C TRP A 177 0.92 24.55 13.56
N ALA A 178 1.92 24.82 14.40
CA ALA A 178 1.87 24.47 15.81
C ALA A 178 0.88 25.32 16.62
N ASP A 179 0.63 26.56 16.20
CA ASP A 179 -0.27 27.53 16.84
C ASP A 179 -1.57 27.74 16.04
N ILE A 180 -1.90 26.85 15.10
CA ILE A 180 -3.06 26.97 14.21
C ILE A 180 -4.36 27.05 15.01
N ASP A 181 -5.25 27.97 14.63
CA ASP A 181 -6.57 28.07 15.23
C ASP A 181 -7.60 27.19 14.49
N GLU A 182 -8.77 27.03 15.09
CA GLU A 182 -9.83 26.17 14.54
C GLU A 182 -10.33 26.66 13.17
N ALA A 183 -10.34 27.97 12.92
CA ALA A 183 -10.84 28.54 11.69
C ALA A 183 -9.86 28.31 10.53
N ASP A 184 -8.57 28.49 10.78
CA ASP A 184 -7.50 28.22 9.82
C ASP A 184 -7.39 26.73 9.52
N LEU A 185 -7.50 25.87 10.55
CA LEU A 185 -7.54 24.41 10.36
C LEU A 185 -8.74 24.00 9.49
N GLN A 186 -9.92 24.58 9.73
CA GLN A 186 -11.10 24.29 8.91
C GLN A 186 -10.88 24.70 7.44
N SER A 187 -10.24 25.84 7.18
CA SER A 187 -9.90 26.25 5.81
C SER A 187 -9.01 25.24 5.10
N ILE A 188 -8.01 24.69 5.81
CA ILE A 188 -7.10 23.68 5.25
C ILE A 188 -7.85 22.37 4.96
N LEU A 189 -8.73 21.94 5.86
CA LEU A 189 -9.56 20.76 5.66
C LEU A 189 -10.50 20.92 4.47
N ASP A 190 -11.08 22.11 4.28
CA ASP A 190 -11.93 22.42 3.13
C ASP A 190 -11.12 22.37 1.81
N GLU A 191 -9.88 22.85 1.81
CA GLU A 191 -8.95 22.73 0.67
C GLU A 191 -8.60 21.27 0.36
N GLU A 192 -8.32 20.45 1.38
CA GLU A 192 -8.09 19.02 1.21
C GLU A 192 -9.31 18.31 0.61
N ASP A 193 -10.51 18.63 1.10
CA ASP A 193 -11.75 18.04 0.61
C ASP A 193 -12.04 18.44 -0.84
N ASN A 194 -11.69 19.67 -1.23
CA ASN A 194 -11.74 20.09 -2.64
C ASN A 194 -10.79 19.23 -3.51
N VAL A 195 -9.58 18.94 -3.04
CA VAL A 195 -8.64 18.07 -3.76
C VAL A 195 -9.18 16.64 -3.85
N LYS A 196 -9.67 16.07 -2.75
CA LYS A 196 -10.30 14.73 -2.72
C LYS A 196 -11.44 14.64 -3.72
N THR A 197 -12.31 15.65 -3.74
CA THR A 197 -13.46 15.74 -4.64
C THR A 197 -13.01 15.75 -6.11
N ARG A 198 -11.99 16.53 -6.46
CA ARG A 198 -11.42 16.56 -7.81
C ARG A 198 -10.86 15.20 -8.24
N ILE A 199 -10.18 14.49 -7.35
CA ILE A 199 -9.65 13.15 -7.62
C ILE A 199 -10.79 12.16 -7.87
N ILE A 200 -11.85 12.20 -7.06
CA ILE A 200 -13.03 11.33 -7.23
C ILE A 200 -13.69 11.59 -8.59
N PHE A 201 -13.95 12.85 -8.94
CA PHE A 201 -14.52 13.19 -10.25
C PHE A 201 -13.64 12.73 -11.41
N ALA A 202 -12.32 12.95 -11.34
CA ALA A 202 -11.41 12.50 -12.38
C ALA A 202 -11.42 10.97 -12.56
N ARG A 203 -11.55 10.21 -11.46
CA ARG A 203 -11.67 8.74 -11.51
C ARG A 203 -12.96 8.29 -12.19
N GLU A 204 -14.09 8.93 -11.89
CA GLU A 204 -15.37 8.60 -12.52
C GLU A 204 -15.36 8.89 -14.03
N GLU A 205 -14.77 10.00 -14.46
CA GLU A 205 -14.60 10.33 -15.88
C GLU A 205 -13.72 9.29 -16.61
N LEU A 206 -12.67 8.78 -15.95
CA LEU A 206 -11.77 7.78 -16.52
C LEU A 206 -12.37 6.36 -16.59
N LYS A 207 -13.40 6.05 -15.78
CA LYS A 207 -14.14 4.78 -15.85
C LYS A 207 -15.03 4.70 -17.10
N VAL A 208 -15.33 5.83 -17.73
CA VAL A 208 -16.00 5.86 -19.03
C VAL A 208 -14.96 5.44 -20.08
N PRO A 209 -15.20 4.38 -20.88
CA PRO A 209 -14.26 4.01 -21.93
C PRO A 209 -14.07 5.20 -22.87
N LEU A 210 -12.80 5.57 -23.08
CA LEU A 210 -12.44 6.58 -24.08
C LEU A 210 -13.02 6.14 -25.44
N PRO A 211 -13.65 7.07 -26.20
CA PRO A 211 -14.36 6.76 -27.44
C PRO A 211 -13.48 6.17 -28.54
#